data_AF-A0A101JU94-F1
#
_entry.id   AF-A0A101JU94-F1
#
_cell.length_a   1.000
_cell.length_b   1.000
_cell.length_c   1.000
_cell.angle_alpha   90.00
_cell.angle_beta   90.00
_cell.angle_gamma   90.00
#
_symmetry.space_group_name_H-M   'P 1'
#
loop_
_entity.id
_entity.type
_entity.pdbx_description
1 polymer ?
#
loop_
_entity_poly.entity_id
_entity_poly.type
_entity_poly.pdbx_seq_one_letter_code
_entity_poly.pdbx_strand_id
1 'polypeptide(L)'
;MRDRLGQYAGLEKGDLTGPNPVDRGKYGSKIHLITERTGLPLSVGISGANTHDSQALIPLVKGIPPIRSRRGRRRRKPHKLHADKGYDYNHLRRWLSGRGIRHRIARKGIETSQRLGRHRWTIERTMAWLAGCRRLHRRYERKADHFLAFTSIACTLICYRRLTK
;
A
#
# COMPACT_ATOMS: atom_id res chain seq x y z
N MET A 1 4.41 -17.60 33.82
CA MET A 1 5.33 -18.74 33.92
C MET A 1 6.73 -18.24 33.60
N ARG A 2 7.69 -18.32 34.52
CA ARG A 2 9.08 -17.84 34.38
C ARG A 2 9.97 -19.03 33.99
N ASP A 3 10.91 -18.82 33.08
CA ASP A 3 11.96 -19.78 32.76
C ASP A 3 13.25 -19.54 33.56
N ARG A 4 14.04 -20.61 33.69
CA ARG A 4 15.09 -20.85 34.70
C ARG A 4 16.39 -20.03 34.56
N LEU A 5 16.42 -18.97 33.75
CA LEU A 5 17.63 -18.16 33.48
C LEU A 5 17.47 -16.64 33.73
N GLY A 6 16.38 -16.19 34.34
CA GLY A 6 16.24 -14.78 34.75
C GLY A 6 16.26 -13.75 33.62
N GLN A 7 16.24 -14.18 32.36
CA GLN A 7 16.10 -13.28 31.22
C GLN A 7 14.61 -12.99 31.00
N TYR A 8 14.24 -11.72 31.10
CA TYR A 8 12.98 -11.25 30.57
C TYR A 8 12.95 -11.59 29.08
N ALA A 9 11.94 -12.34 28.63
CA ALA A 9 11.68 -12.50 27.20
C ALA A 9 11.52 -11.08 26.61
N GLY A 10 12.55 -10.62 25.91
CA GLY A 10 12.50 -9.34 25.23
C GLY A 10 11.30 -9.32 24.29
N LEU A 11 10.64 -8.16 24.18
CA LEU A 11 9.62 -7.90 23.17
C LEU A 11 10.25 -8.09 21.77
N GLU A 12 10.23 -9.32 21.26
CA GLU A 12 10.63 -9.61 19.89
C GLU A 12 9.69 -8.86 18.96
N LYS A 13 10.23 -7.78 18.38
CA LYS A 13 9.52 -6.88 17.47
C LYS A 13 9.20 -7.65 16.19
N GLY A 14 8.01 -7.42 15.64
CA GLY A 14 7.67 -7.94 14.32
C GLY A 14 8.34 -7.12 13.20
N ASP A 15 8.78 -7.75 12.13
CA ASP A 15 9.38 -7.06 10.98
C ASP A 15 8.38 -6.08 10.33
N LEU A 16 8.89 -4.98 9.78
CA LEU A 16 8.10 -3.90 9.16
C LEU A 16 6.96 -3.39 10.07
N THR A 17 7.22 -3.32 11.37
CA THR A 17 6.39 -2.60 12.34
C THR A 17 7.13 -1.36 12.82
N GLY A 18 6.38 -0.30 13.15
CA GLY A 18 6.96 0.93 13.67
C GLY A 18 5.97 1.66 14.57
N PRO A 19 6.44 2.57 15.44
CA PRO A 19 5.56 3.33 16.32
C PRO A 19 4.53 4.08 15.48
N ASN A 20 3.27 3.97 15.85
CA ASN A 20 2.19 4.66 15.18
C ASN A 20 2.32 6.18 15.44
N PRO A 21 2.35 7.03 14.40
CA PRO A 21 2.53 8.47 14.60
C PRO A 21 1.48 9.14 15.50
N VAL A 22 0.28 8.56 15.60
CA VAL A 22 -0.82 9.07 16.46
C VAL A 22 -0.84 8.45 17.87
N ASP A 23 -0.27 7.26 18.05
CA ASP A 23 -0.22 6.54 19.32
C ASP A 23 1.16 5.88 19.45
N ARG A 24 2.13 6.67 19.93
CA ARG A 24 3.56 6.31 19.91
C ARG A 24 3.89 5.06 20.73
N GLY A 25 2.98 4.61 21.59
CA GLY A 25 3.11 3.37 22.37
C GLY A 25 2.68 2.10 21.62
N LYS A 26 1.96 2.22 20.49
CA LYS A 26 1.49 1.08 19.70
C LYS A 26 2.26 0.96 18.38
N TYR A 27 2.80 -0.22 18.15
CA TYR A 27 3.43 -0.57 16.88
C TYR A 27 2.37 -0.94 15.85
N GLY A 28 2.47 -0.38 14.66
CA GLY A 28 1.56 -0.65 13.56
C GLY A 28 2.29 -0.83 12.23
N SER A 29 1.51 -1.18 11.22
CA SER A 29 1.95 -1.25 9.83
C SER A 29 1.01 -0.51 8.92
N LYS A 30 1.56 0.00 7.83
CA LYS A 30 0.82 0.59 6.72
C LYS A 30 0.74 -0.43 5.59
N ILE A 31 -0.43 -0.52 4.99
CA ILE A 31 -0.63 -1.19 3.71
C ILE A 31 -0.61 -0.10 2.64
N HIS A 32 0.20 -0.30 1.61
CA HIS A 32 0.25 0.54 0.43
C HIS A 32 -0.31 -0.21 -0.75
N LEU A 33 -1.11 0.48 -1.57
CA LEU A 33 -1.86 -0.16 -2.63
C LEU A 33 -1.86 0.68 -3.91
N ILE A 34 -1.62 0.03 -5.05
CA ILE A 34 -1.95 0.56 -6.37
C ILE A 34 -3.17 -0.21 -6.88
N THR A 35 -4.20 0.53 -7.28
CA THR A 35 -5.37 -0.02 -7.97
C THR A 35 -5.47 0.54 -9.38
N GLU A 36 -6.22 -0.15 -10.24
CA GLU A 36 -6.76 0.49 -11.43
C GLU A 36 -7.97 1.39 -11.07
N ARG A 37 -8.57 2.03 -12.08
CA ARG A 37 -9.60 3.06 -11.94
C ARG A 37 -10.86 2.60 -11.19
N THR A 38 -11.27 1.35 -11.32
CA THR A 38 -12.47 0.80 -10.65
C THR A 38 -12.18 0.21 -9.26
N GLY A 39 -10.92 0.18 -8.85
CA GLY A 39 -10.50 -0.27 -7.51
C GLY A 39 -9.97 -1.70 -7.47
N LEU A 40 -9.72 -2.36 -8.60
CA LEU A 40 -9.02 -3.66 -8.60
C LEU A 40 -7.56 -3.47 -8.15
N PRO A 41 -7.11 -4.17 -7.09
CA PRO A 41 -5.72 -4.21 -6.69
C PRO A 41 -4.79 -4.69 -7.82
N LEU A 42 -3.73 -3.93 -8.10
CA LEU A 42 -2.68 -4.31 -9.05
C LEU A 42 -1.35 -4.63 -8.38
N SER A 43 -0.99 -3.88 -7.34
CA SER A 43 0.23 -4.10 -6.55
C SER A 43 -0.03 -3.68 -5.11
N VAL A 44 0.50 -4.45 -4.17
CA VAL A 44 0.39 -4.18 -2.73
C VAL A 44 1.78 -4.25 -2.09
N GLY A 45 1.98 -3.48 -1.03
CA GLY A 45 3.20 -3.46 -0.24
C GLY A 45 2.89 -3.12 1.22
N ILE A 46 3.80 -3.47 2.12
CA ILE A 46 3.65 -3.18 3.55
C ILE A 46 4.88 -2.46 4.08
N SER A 47 4.70 -1.62 5.09
CA SER A 47 5.78 -0.96 5.80
C SER A 47 5.44 -0.76 7.27
N GLY A 48 6.42 -0.36 8.09
CA GLY A 48 6.15 0.15 9.43
C GLY A 48 5.25 1.39 9.40
N ALA A 49 4.49 1.63 10.46
CA ALA A 49 3.58 2.78 10.55
C ALA A 49 4.30 4.13 10.51
N ASN A 50 5.56 4.18 10.97
CA ASN A 50 6.41 5.36 10.91
C ASN A 50 7.05 5.60 9.52
N THR A 51 6.94 4.64 8.59
CA THR A 51 7.53 4.79 7.26
C THR A 51 6.77 5.85 6.48
N HIS A 52 7.52 6.77 5.86
CA HIS A 52 6.97 7.82 5.03
C HIS A 52 6.47 7.24 3.69
N ASP A 53 5.25 7.59 3.28
CA ASP A 53 4.55 6.94 2.16
C ASP A 53 5.29 7.07 0.82
N SER A 54 6.09 8.13 0.65
CA SER A 54 6.96 8.31 -0.53
C SER A 54 7.87 7.11 -0.82
N GLN A 55 8.32 6.39 0.22
CA GLN A 55 9.23 5.26 0.10
C GLN A 55 8.55 4.05 -0.59
N ALA A 56 7.22 3.96 -0.50
CA ALA A 56 6.47 2.82 -1.05
C ALA A 56 6.15 2.99 -2.55
N LEU A 57 6.13 4.22 -3.08
CA LEU A 57 5.68 4.48 -4.46
C LEU A 57 6.48 3.70 -5.51
N ILE A 58 7.80 3.80 -5.45
CA ILE A 58 8.71 3.19 -6.44
C ILE A 58 8.59 1.65 -6.43
N PRO A 59 8.69 0.97 -5.26
CA PRO A 59 8.44 -0.47 -5.16
C PRO A 59 7.08 -0.88 -5.72
N LEU A 60 6.00 -0.17 -5.37
CA LEU A 60 4.64 -0.51 -5.83
C LEU A 60 4.49 -0.39 -7.34
N VAL A 61 5.01 0.70 -7.94
CA VAL A 61 4.92 0.88 -9.40
C VAL A 61 5.76 -0.18 -10.13
N LYS A 62 6.90 -0.60 -9.56
CA LYS A 62 7.70 -1.72 -10.10
C LYS A 62 6.99 -3.07 -9.93
N GLY A 63 6.19 -3.24 -8.88
CA GLY A 63 5.43 -4.45 -8.58
C GLY A 63 4.19 -4.68 -9.46
N ILE A 64 3.84 -3.74 -10.33
CA ILE A 64 2.69 -3.90 -11.24
C ILE A 64 2.95 -5.08 -12.19
N PRO A 65 2.10 -6.12 -12.17
CA PRO A 65 2.30 -7.30 -13.01
C PRO A 65 2.11 -6.95 -14.49
N PRO A 66 2.61 -7.78 -15.42
CA PRO A 66 2.36 -7.59 -16.85
C PRO A 66 0.87 -7.77 -17.18
N ILE A 67 0.16 -6.67 -17.43
CA ILE A 67 -1.27 -6.65 -17.77
C ILE A 67 -1.44 -6.89 -19.28
N ARG A 68 -2.35 -7.80 -19.64
CA ARG A 68 -2.68 -8.08 -21.05
C ARG A 68 -3.14 -6.80 -21.74
N SER A 69 -2.55 -6.52 -22.90
CA SER A 69 -2.95 -5.41 -23.75
C SER A 69 -3.82 -5.94 -24.89
N ARG A 70 -4.78 -5.14 -25.35
CA ARG A 70 -5.66 -5.49 -26.48
C ARG A 70 -4.87 -5.84 -27.74
N ARG A 71 -3.73 -5.17 -27.96
CA ARG A 71 -2.76 -5.44 -29.04
C ARG A 71 -1.33 -5.23 -28.50
N GLY A 72 -0.37 -6.01 -28.99
CA GLY A 72 1.06 -5.86 -28.68
C GLY A 72 1.49 -6.38 -27.30
N ARG A 73 2.70 -5.97 -26.87
CA ARG A 73 3.35 -6.41 -25.63
C ARG A 73 2.51 -6.07 -24.39
N ARG A 74 2.53 -6.97 -23.39
CA ARG A 74 1.88 -6.73 -22.08
C ARG A 74 2.37 -5.43 -21.45
N ARG A 75 1.44 -4.63 -20.92
CA ARG A 75 1.73 -3.36 -20.25
C ARG A 75 2.23 -3.64 -18.84
N ARG A 76 3.37 -3.05 -18.48
CA ARG A 76 3.99 -3.16 -17.14
C ARG A 76 4.03 -1.84 -16.37
N LYS A 77 3.44 -0.78 -16.94
CA LYS A 77 3.38 0.55 -16.32
C LYS A 77 2.06 1.25 -16.67
N PRO A 78 1.51 2.06 -15.75
CA PRO A 78 0.34 2.86 -16.05
C PRO A 78 0.70 4.03 -16.97
N HIS A 79 -0.24 4.45 -17.81
CA HIS A 79 -0.08 5.68 -18.58
C HIS A 79 -0.21 6.92 -17.70
N LYS A 80 -1.09 6.84 -16.68
CA LYS A 80 -1.35 7.91 -15.72
C LYS A 80 -1.44 7.35 -14.31
N LEU A 81 -0.74 7.97 -13.37
CA LEU A 81 -0.76 7.63 -11.94
C LEU A 81 -1.31 8.80 -11.13
N HIS A 82 -2.28 8.53 -10.26
CA HIS A 82 -2.80 9.48 -9.29
C HIS A 82 -2.24 9.14 -7.91
N ALA A 83 -1.80 10.14 -7.15
CA ALA A 83 -1.30 9.93 -5.79
C ALA A 83 -1.66 11.11 -4.88
N ASP A 84 -1.73 10.85 -3.58
CA ASP A 84 -2.02 11.86 -2.57
C ASP A 84 -0.84 12.82 -2.35
N LYS A 85 -1.09 13.91 -1.63
CA LYS A 85 -0.09 14.91 -1.21
C LYS A 85 1.09 14.30 -0.48
N GLY A 86 0.90 13.19 0.22
CA GLY A 86 1.99 12.43 0.87
C GLY A 86 3.10 12.00 -0.10
N TYR A 87 2.83 11.95 -1.40
CA TYR A 87 3.79 11.58 -2.44
C TYR A 87 4.43 12.78 -3.15
N ASP A 88 4.14 14.02 -2.73
CA ASP A 88 4.63 15.24 -3.38
C ASP A 88 6.13 15.49 -3.13
N TYR A 89 6.97 14.78 -3.88
CA TYR A 89 8.42 14.96 -3.87
C TYR A 89 8.97 15.01 -5.30
N ASN A 90 9.92 15.93 -5.52
CA ASN A 90 10.53 16.15 -6.84
C ASN A 90 11.22 14.90 -7.41
N HIS A 91 11.86 14.08 -6.56
CA HIS A 91 12.51 12.85 -7.01
C HIS A 91 11.49 11.82 -7.54
N LEU A 92 10.31 11.70 -6.92
CA LEU A 92 9.24 10.81 -7.38
C LEU A 92 8.66 11.29 -8.71
N ARG A 93 8.43 12.61 -8.85
CA ARG A 93 7.96 13.22 -10.09
C ARG A 93 8.93 12.96 -11.25
N ARG A 94 10.24 13.20 -11.02
CA ARG A 94 11.30 12.93 -12.00
C ARG A 94 11.36 11.44 -12.37
N TRP A 95 11.29 10.55 -11.39
CA TRP A 95 11.32 9.11 -11.63
C TRP A 95 10.12 8.62 -12.45
N LEU A 96 8.91 9.12 -12.18
CA LEU A 96 7.72 8.79 -12.96
C LEU A 96 7.81 9.33 -14.39
N SER A 97 8.22 10.58 -14.55
CA SER A 97 8.40 11.20 -15.87
C SER A 97 9.48 10.51 -16.70
N GLY A 98 10.62 10.15 -16.10
CA GLY A 98 11.68 9.38 -16.77
C GLY A 98 11.22 7.99 -17.24
N ARG A 99 10.14 7.47 -16.65
CA ARG A 99 9.47 6.24 -17.10
C ARG A 99 8.32 6.48 -18.07
N GLY A 100 8.07 7.71 -18.49
CA GLY A 100 6.94 8.08 -19.35
C GLY A 100 5.58 7.85 -18.69
N ILE A 101 5.50 7.94 -17.36
CA ILE A 101 4.26 7.82 -16.60
C ILE A 101 3.76 9.24 -16.29
N ARG A 102 2.58 9.60 -16.80
CA ARG A 102 1.96 10.89 -16.47
C ARG A 102 1.54 10.86 -15.00
N HIS A 103 2.06 11.77 -14.19
CA HIS A 103 1.78 11.76 -12.75
C HIS A 103 0.85 12.92 -12.37
N ARG A 104 -0.17 12.61 -11.58
CA ARG A 104 -1.07 13.58 -10.93
C ARG A 104 -0.96 13.37 -9.43
N ILE A 105 0.11 13.91 -8.89
CA ILE A 105 0.39 13.95 -7.46
C ILE A 105 -0.06 15.32 -6.98
N ALA A 106 -0.94 15.34 -5.98
CA ALA A 106 -1.42 16.60 -5.45
C ALA A 106 -0.33 17.36 -4.72
N ARG A 107 -0.33 18.69 -4.85
CA ARG A 107 0.73 19.53 -4.26
C ARG A 107 0.46 19.84 -2.80
N LYS A 108 1.46 19.65 -1.94
CA LYS A 108 1.41 20.09 -0.53
C LYS A 108 1.28 21.62 -0.48
N GLY A 109 0.44 22.14 0.42
CA GLY A 109 0.25 23.58 0.63
C GLY A 109 -0.49 24.35 -0.46
N ILE A 110 -0.73 23.77 -1.65
CA ILE A 110 -1.32 24.49 -2.79
C ILE A 110 -2.73 23.99 -3.11
N GLU A 111 -2.93 22.68 -3.27
CA GLU A 111 -4.22 22.16 -3.71
C GLU A 111 -5.13 21.87 -2.52
N THR A 112 -6.43 22.17 -2.62
CA THR A 112 -7.41 21.78 -1.62
C THR A 112 -7.62 20.27 -1.62
N SER A 113 -7.81 19.67 -0.43
CA SER A 113 -7.96 18.22 -0.28
C SER A 113 -9.27 17.68 -0.92
N GLN A 114 -10.22 18.56 -1.24
CA GLN A 114 -11.51 18.20 -1.85
C GLN A 114 -11.38 17.65 -3.27
N ARG A 115 -10.49 18.20 -4.11
CA ARG A 115 -10.34 17.76 -5.52
C ARG A 115 -9.74 16.36 -5.66
N LEU A 116 -9.01 15.89 -4.65
CA LEU A 116 -8.48 14.53 -4.58
C LEU A 116 -9.57 13.47 -4.35
N GLY A 117 -10.70 13.85 -3.75
CA GLY A 117 -11.74 12.93 -3.28
C GLY A 117 -12.24 11.94 -4.33
N ARG A 118 -12.38 12.37 -5.59
CA ARG A 118 -12.89 11.53 -6.69
C ARG A 118 -12.01 10.31 -6.98
N HIS A 119 -10.69 10.45 -6.86
CA HIS A 119 -9.74 9.34 -7.07
C HIS A 119 -9.36 8.65 -5.77
N ARG A 120 -9.39 9.40 -4.66
CA ARG A 120 -9.10 8.91 -3.31
C ARG A 120 -10.13 7.89 -2.84
N TRP A 121 -11.41 8.14 -3.14
CA TRP A 121 -12.49 7.24 -2.73
C TRP A 121 -12.33 5.81 -3.28
N THR A 122 -11.81 5.64 -4.50
CA THR A 122 -11.52 4.30 -5.03
C THR A 122 -10.51 3.55 -4.16
N ILE A 123 -9.43 4.23 -3.75
CA ILE A 123 -8.40 3.65 -2.88
C ILE A 123 -8.96 3.38 -1.48
N GLU A 124 -9.67 4.34 -0.90
CA GLU A 124 -10.28 4.21 0.43
C GLU A 124 -11.29 3.06 0.47
N ARG A 125 -12.11 2.91 -0.58
CA ARG A 125 -13.06 1.80 -0.70
C ARG A 125 -12.35 0.45 -0.78
N THR A 126 -11.30 0.33 -1.59
CA THR A 126 -10.55 -0.93 -1.68
C THR A 126 -9.83 -1.24 -0.36
N MET A 127 -9.31 -0.23 0.33
CA MET A 127 -8.76 -0.39 1.69
C MET A 127 -9.84 -0.82 2.69
N ALA A 128 -11.06 -0.31 2.60
CA ALA A 128 -12.18 -0.75 3.43
C ALA A 128 -12.53 -2.22 3.20
N TRP A 129 -12.48 -2.70 1.94
CA TRP A 129 -12.66 -4.13 1.65
C TRP A 129 -11.56 -5.00 2.25
N LEU A 130 -10.29 -4.55 2.19
CA LEU A 130 -9.18 -5.24 2.86
C LEU A 130 -9.36 -5.26 4.38
N ALA A 131 -9.76 -4.13 4.98
CA ALA A 131 -10.01 -4.03 6.41
C ALA A 131 -11.21 -4.87 6.87
N GLY A 132 -12.17 -5.13 5.99
CA GLY A 132 -13.29 -6.04 6.22
C GLY A 132 -12.88 -7.52 6.32
N CYS A 133 -11.69 -7.89 5.81
CA CYS A 133 -11.12 -9.21 6.06
C CYS A 133 -10.65 -9.27 7.52
N ARG A 134 -11.37 -10.03 8.37
CA ARG A 134 -11.07 -10.16 9.83
C ARG A 134 -9.59 -10.43 10.12
N ARG A 135 -8.90 -11.18 9.25
CA ARG A 135 -7.48 -11.50 9.40
C ARG A 135 -6.56 -10.29 9.27
N LEU A 136 -6.94 -9.26 8.52
CA LEU A 136 -6.16 -8.04 8.30
C LEU A 136 -6.59 -6.88 9.22
N HIS A 137 -7.77 -6.97 9.83
CA HIS A 137 -8.29 -5.93 10.71
C HIS A 137 -7.39 -5.66 11.93
N ARG A 138 -6.78 -6.72 12.48
CA ARG A 138 -5.70 -6.64 13.47
C ARG A 138 -4.54 -7.47 12.98
N ARG A 139 -3.33 -6.88 12.95
CA ARG A 139 -2.11 -7.62 12.62
C ARG A 139 -1.72 -8.49 13.81
N TYR A 140 -1.82 -9.81 13.63
CA TYR A 140 -1.36 -10.81 14.61
C TYR A 140 0.01 -11.39 14.23
N GLU A 141 0.40 -11.22 12.97
CA GLU A 141 1.62 -11.77 12.39
C GLU A 141 2.85 -10.97 12.84
N ARG A 142 3.79 -11.64 13.52
CA ARG A 142 5.10 -11.06 13.82
C ARG A 142 5.93 -10.87 12.55
N LYS A 143 5.96 -11.87 11.66
CA LYS A 143 6.70 -11.80 10.38
C LYS A 143 5.97 -10.94 9.35
N ALA A 144 6.70 -10.02 8.72
CA ALA A 144 6.19 -9.17 7.65
C ALA A 144 5.69 -9.98 6.44
N ASP A 145 6.42 -11.01 6.05
CA ASP A 145 6.08 -11.83 4.87
C ASP A 145 4.72 -12.51 5.00
N HIS A 146 4.39 -12.99 6.21
CA HIS A 146 3.07 -13.60 6.47
C HIS A 146 1.96 -12.55 6.36
N PHE A 147 2.18 -11.35 6.89
CA PHE A 147 1.20 -10.26 6.78
C PHE A 147 1.01 -9.83 5.32
N LEU A 148 2.09 -9.74 4.55
CA LEU A 148 2.04 -9.45 3.11
C LEU A 148 1.33 -10.56 2.34
N ALA A 149 1.55 -11.83 2.68
CA ALA A 149 0.89 -12.98 2.08
C ALA A 149 -0.62 -12.94 2.32
N PHE A 150 -1.08 -12.70 3.56
CA PHE A 150 -2.51 -12.54 3.85
C PHE A 150 -3.12 -11.35 3.12
N THR A 151 -2.38 -10.23 3.04
CA THR A 151 -2.83 -9.05 2.30
C THR A 151 -2.98 -9.39 0.81
N SER A 152 -2.04 -10.14 0.24
CA SER A 152 -2.08 -10.59 -1.15
C SER A 152 -3.24 -11.54 -1.42
N ILE A 153 -3.52 -12.48 -0.51
CA ILE A 153 -4.69 -13.38 -0.58
C ILE A 153 -5.99 -12.56 -0.58
N ALA A 154 -6.10 -11.57 0.30
CA ALA A 154 -7.27 -10.70 0.35
C ALA A 154 -7.43 -9.88 -0.95
N CYS A 155 -6.34 -9.35 -1.52
CA CYS A 155 -6.36 -8.72 -2.84
C CYS A 155 -6.86 -9.68 -3.93
N THR A 156 -6.39 -10.94 -3.94
CA THR A 156 -6.86 -11.96 -4.89
C THR A 156 -8.36 -12.23 -4.74
N LEU A 157 -8.87 -12.33 -3.51
CA LEU A 157 -10.30 -12.50 -3.24
C LEU A 157 -11.14 -11.32 -3.75
N ILE A 158 -10.66 -10.09 -3.56
CA ILE A 158 -11.29 -8.88 -4.10
C ILE A 158 -11.34 -8.94 -5.63
N CYS A 159 -10.21 -9.29 -6.27
CA CYS A 159 -10.13 -9.44 -7.72
C CYS A 159 -11.10 -10.51 -8.23
N TYR A 160 -11.13 -11.69 -7.61
CA TYR A 160 -12.03 -12.78 -7.97
C TYR A 160 -13.50 -12.35 -7.93
N ARG A 161 -13.96 -11.79 -6.80
CA ARG A 161 -15.35 -11.32 -6.62
C ARG A 161 -15.77 -10.23 -7.60
N ARG A 162 -14.81 -9.47 -8.14
CA ARG A 162 -15.05 -8.41 -9.13
C ARG A 162 -15.09 -8.93 -10.56
N LEU A 163 -14.46 -10.08 -10.84
CA LEU A 163 -14.44 -10.71 -12.16
C LEU A 163 -15.60 -11.70 -12.35
N THR A 164 -16.10 -12.29 -11.28
CA THR A 164 -17.22 -13.25 -11.31
C THR A 164 -18.60 -12.61 -11.20
N LYS A 165 -18.66 -11.27 -11.19
CA LYS A 165 -19.90 -10.51 -11.32
C LYS A 165 -19.98 -9.95 -12.73
#